data_AF-A0A031JYG5-F1
#
_entry.id   AF-A0A031JYG5-F1
#
_cell.length_a   1.000
_cell.length_b   1.000
_cell.length_c   1.000
_cell.angle_alpha   90.00
_cell.angle_beta   90.00
_cell.angle_gamma   90.00
#
_symmetry.space_group_name_H-M   'P 1'
#
loop_
_entity.id
_entity.type
_entity.pdbx_description
1 polymer ?
#
loop_
_entity_poly.entity_id
_entity_poly.type
_entity_poly.pdbx_seq_one_letter_code
_entity_poly.pdbx_strand_id
1 'polypeptide(L)'
;MRREVFSAENRRRMAIMMVAAASFTIGTSNAMAASGPATKLVPCGESSCLQVSGHRSDPSSPVHINGRPVTVEGGKAWKVVLPLQTVRVWSAPIARTIAVSVSDADAPGTQQADLPIGLLGHVTELALVVRGR
;
A
#
# COMPACT_ATOMS: atom_id res chain seq x y z
N MET A 1 -52.07 17.66 -56.87
CA MET A 1 -50.91 18.55 -57.07
C MET A 1 -49.89 18.22 -55.99
N ARG A 2 -48.87 17.41 -56.31
CA ARG A 2 -47.47 17.82 -56.64
C ARG A 2 -46.74 18.37 -55.40
N ARG A 3 -45.81 17.58 -54.80
CA ARG A 3 -44.34 17.56 -55.08
C ARG A 3 -43.69 18.81 -54.44
N GLU A 4 -42.61 18.80 -53.65
CA GLU A 4 -41.30 18.12 -53.68
C GLU A 4 -40.74 18.25 -52.22
N VAL A 5 -40.10 17.27 -51.57
CA VAL A 5 -38.81 16.62 -51.88
C VAL A 5 -37.62 17.57 -51.70
N PHE A 6 -36.80 17.25 -50.69
CA PHE A 6 -35.35 17.44 -50.59
C PHE A 6 -34.77 18.84 -50.81
N SER A 7 -34.12 19.36 -49.76
CA SER A 7 -32.87 20.11 -49.95
C SER A 7 -31.93 19.92 -48.76
N ALA A 8 -31.65 18.64 -48.46
CA ALA A 8 -30.36 18.24 -47.93
C ALA A 8 -29.33 18.41 -49.07
N GLU A 9 -28.83 19.63 -49.26
CA GLU A 9 -27.81 19.94 -50.26
C GLU A 9 -27.12 21.22 -49.76
N ASN A 10 -26.14 21.11 -48.88
CA ASN A 10 -24.77 21.19 -49.33
C ASN A 10 -24.53 22.44 -50.20
N ARG A 11 -24.07 23.54 -49.58
CA ARG A 11 -23.01 24.37 -50.14
C ARG A 11 -22.64 25.54 -49.23
N ARG A 12 -21.47 25.36 -48.60
CA ARG A 12 -20.30 26.25 -48.71
C ARG A 12 -20.49 27.74 -48.36
N ARG A 13 -19.41 28.25 -47.72
CA ARG A 13 -19.12 29.65 -47.39
C ARG A 13 -19.73 29.95 -46.02
N MET A 14 -19.00 30.30 -44.99
CA MET A 14 -17.75 31.02 -44.86
C MET A 14 -17.28 30.66 -43.43
N ALA A 15 -16.04 30.23 -43.25
CA ALA A 15 -14.96 31.13 -42.83
C ALA A 15 -15.31 31.88 -41.53
N ILE A 16 -14.50 31.93 -40.48
CA ILE A 16 -13.08 31.75 -40.20
C ILE A 16 -12.97 32.24 -38.73
N MET A 17 -11.99 31.76 -37.96
CA MET A 17 -11.51 32.37 -36.68
C MET A 17 -12.46 32.28 -35.47
N MET A 18 -12.03 32.10 -34.22
CA MET A 18 -10.72 32.23 -33.57
C MET A 18 -10.81 31.56 -32.19
N VAL A 19 -9.75 30.84 -31.80
CA VAL A 19 -9.16 30.76 -30.45
C VAL A 19 -10.05 30.32 -29.27
N ALA A 20 -9.81 29.11 -28.76
CA ALA A 20 -9.89 28.84 -27.32
C ALA A 20 -8.79 27.82 -26.95
N ALA A 21 -8.04 28.16 -25.90
CA ALA A 21 -6.74 27.63 -25.54
C ALA A 21 -6.72 26.12 -25.26
N ALA A 22 -5.74 25.43 -25.84
CA ALA A 22 -5.34 24.09 -25.42
C ALA A 22 -4.57 24.18 -24.09
N SER A 23 -5.31 24.23 -22.97
CA SER A 23 -4.73 24.04 -21.65
C SER A 23 -4.68 22.54 -21.36
N PHE A 24 -3.60 21.87 -21.78
CA PHE A 24 -3.23 20.58 -21.21
C PHE A 24 -2.79 20.82 -19.76
N THR A 25 -3.72 20.73 -18.81
CA THR A 25 -3.38 20.65 -17.39
C THR A 25 -2.71 19.30 -17.15
N ILE A 26 -1.39 19.31 -17.06
CA ILE A 26 -0.60 18.18 -16.58
C ILE A 26 -1.03 17.97 -15.12
N GLY A 27 -1.85 16.95 -14.88
CA GLY A 27 -2.16 16.50 -13.53
C GLY A 27 -0.89 16.00 -12.89
N THR A 28 -0.24 16.84 -12.08
CA THR A 28 0.78 16.38 -11.15
C THR A 28 0.04 15.54 -10.11
N SER A 29 0.02 14.22 -10.30
CA SER A 29 -0.35 13.28 -9.25
C SER A 29 0.60 13.55 -8.10
N ASN A 30 0.14 14.33 -7.12
CA ASN A 30 0.81 14.46 -5.84
C ASN A 30 0.72 13.08 -5.20
N ALA A 31 1.71 12.23 -5.48
CA ALA A 31 2.04 11.09 -4.64
C ALA A 31 2.58 11.67 -3.33
N MET A 32 1.67 12.22 -2.52
CA MET A 32 1.88 12.35 -1.09
C MET A 32 2.19 10.92 -0.65
N ALA A 33 3.46 10.65 -0.38
CA ALA A 33 3.87 9.40 0.24
C ALA A 33 3.07 9.32 1.54
N ALA A 34 1.96 8.57 1.50
CA ALA A 34 1.14 8.33 2.66
C ALA A 34 2.10 7.82 3.72
N SER A 35 2.02 8.38 4.93
CA SER A 35 2.79 7.91 6.08
C SER A 35 2.32 6.48 6.38
N GLY A 36 2.89 5.54 5.64
CA GLY A 36 2.53 4.14 5.69
C GLY A 36 3.08 3.53 6.96
N PRO A 37 2.53 2.39 7.38
CA PRO A 37 3.07 1.63 8.49
C PRO A 37 4.54 1.29 8.22
N ALA A 38 5.39 1.55 9.21
CA ALA A 38 6.81 1.27 9.15
C ALA A 38 7.15 0.08 10.05
N THR A 39 8.14 -0.71 9.65
CA THR A 39 8.63 -1.82 10.47
C THR A 39 10.12 -1.68 10.77
N LYS A 40 10.53 -2.20 11.93
CA LYS A 40 11.91 -2.19 12.37
C LYS A 40 12.21 -3.42 13.23
N LEU A 41 13.39 -3.99 13.09
CA LEU A 41 13.89 -4.99 14.02
C LEU A 41 14.40 -4.33 15.30
N VAL A 42 13.94 -4.83 16.44
CA VAL A 42 14.37 -4.39 17.76
C VAL A 42 14.77 -5.60 18.61
N PRO A 43 15.73 -5.45 19.53
CA PRO A 43 16.05 -6.48 20.49
C PRO A 43 14.89 -6.67 21.49
N CYS A 44 14.53 -7.92 21.78
CA CYS A 44 13.53 -8.27 22.79
C CYS A 44 14.05 -9.45 23.64
N GLY A 45 14.95 -9.11 24.57
CA GLY A 45 15.67 -10.09 25.38
C GLY A 45 16.70 -10.85 24.53
N GLU A 46 16.67 -12.18 24.58
CA GLU A 46 17.59 -13.05 23.84
C GLU A 46 17.19 -13.26 22.37
N SER A 47 16.09 -12.66 21.93
CA SER A 47 15.58 -12.78 20.57
C SER A 47 15.38 -11.42 19.91
N SER A 48 15.24 -11.43 18.59
CA SER A 48 14.83 -10.26 17.82
C SER A 48 13.30 -10.22 17.72
N CYS A 49 12.73 -9.02 17.79
CA CYS A 49 11.31 -8.75 17.57
C CYS A 49 11.12 -7.77 16.42
N LEU A 50 9.95 -7.85 15.78
CA LEU A 50 9.53 -6.86 14.80
C LEU A 50 8.69 -5.79 15.51
N GLN A 51 9.20 -4.57 15.55
CA GLN A 51 8.40 -3.41 15.86
C GLN A 51 7.66 -2.95 14.60
N VAL A 52 6.34 -2.80 14.70
CA VAL A 52 5.49 -2.21 13.67
C VAL A 52 4.92 -0.92 14.24
N SER A 53 4.97 0.16 13.47
CA SER A 53 4.46 1.47 13.87
C SER A 53 3.60 2.07 12.77
N GLY A 54 2.63 2.88 13.15
CA GLY A 54 1.76 3.56 12.20
C GLY A 54 0.96 4.69 12.84
N HIS A 55 -0.02 5.18 12.08
CA HIS A 55 -0.93 6.21 12.53
C HIS A 55 -2.38 5.74 12.39
N ARG A 56 -3.27 6.25 13.24
CA ARG A 56 -4.73 6.09 13.18
C ARG A 56 -5.42 7.39 13.56
N SER A 57 -6.59 7.67 12.98
CA SER A 57 -7.32 8.92 13.22
C SER A 57 -7.94 8.89 14.62
N ASP A 58 -8.57 7.78 14.98
CA ASP A 58 -9.16 7.53 16.29
C ASP A 58 -8.32 6.54 17.14
N PRO A 59 -7.97 6.88 18.40
CA PRO A 59 -7.15 6.03 19.27
C PRO A 59 -7.85 4.76 19.76
N SER A 60 -9.17 4.64 19.60
CA SER A 60 -9.93 3.44 19.91
C SER A 60 -10.07 2.50 18.71
N SER A 61 -9.70 2.95 17.50
CA SER A 61 -9.71 2.12 16.29
C SER A 61 -8.80 0.90 16.45
N PRO A 62 -9.32 -0.33 16.30
CA PRO A 62 -8.52 -1.54 16.43
C PRO A 62 -7.54 -1.66 15.25
N VAL A 63 -6.33 -2.11 15.57
CA VAL A 63 -5.26 -2.36 14.61
C VAL A 63 -5.13 -3.86 14.39
N HIS A 64 -5.01 -4.26 13.13
CA HIS A 64 -4.82 -5.64 12.74
C HIS A 64 -3.54 -5.81 11.92
N ILE A 65 -2.83 -6.91 12.16
CA ILE A 65 -1.65 -7.32 11.38
C ILE A 65 -1.97 -8.67 10.74
N ASN A 66 -1.88 -8.74 9.41
CA ASN A 66 -2.31 -9.88 8.60
C ASN A 66 -3.72 -10.36 8.97
N GLY A 67 -4.63 -9.41 9.23
CA GLY A 67 -6.02 -9.68 9.63
C GLY A 67 -6.21 -10.12 11.08
N ARG A 68 -5.14 -10.15 11.90
CA ARG A 68 -5.21 -10.52 13.32
C ARG A 68 -5.19 -9.29 14.21
N PRO A 69 -6.13 -9.14 15.17
CA PRO A 69 -6.13 -8.00 16.07
C PRO A 69 -4.89 -8.01 16.97
N VAL A 70 -4.29 -6.85 17.16
CA VAL A 70 -3.11 -6.67 18.02
C VAL A 70 -3.32 -5.54 19.01
N THR A 71 -2.83 -5.72 20.23
CA THR A 71 -2.75 -4.64 21.21
C THR A 71 -1.57 -3.76 20.87
N VAL A 72 -1.84 -2.47 20.69
CA VAL A 72 -0.82 -1.47 20.35
C VAL A 72 -0.56 -0.54 21.54
N GLU A 73 0.66 -0.05 21.64
CA GLU A 73 1.03 1.03 22.53
C GLU A 73 0.86 2.37 21.83
N GLY A 74 0.27 3.35 22.53
CA GLY A 74 0.06 4.70 22.02
C GLY A 74 -1.39 4.98 21.59
N GLY A 75 -1.66 6.24 21.24
CA GLY A 75 -2.96 6.73 20.77
C GLY A 75 -3.00 6.76 19.25
N LYS A 76 -3.03 7.96 18.68
CA LYS A 76 -3.05 8.17 17.21
C LYS A 76 -1.77 7.67 16.54
N ALA A 77 -0.61 8.06 17.05
CA ALA A 77 0.65 7.39 16.72
C ALA A 77 0.78 6.16 17.61
N TRP A 78 0.97 5.00 16.99
CA TRP A 78 0.98 3.73 17.68
C TRP A 78 2.15 2.86 17.26
N LYS A 79 2.50 1.91 18.12
CA LYS A 79 3.51 0.89 17.86
C LYS A 79 3.12 -0.42 18.51
N VAL A 80 3.61 -1.53 17.98
CA VAL A 80 3.49 -2.86 18.57
C VAL A 80 4.79 -3.60 18.35
N VAL A 81 5.19 -4.40 19.33
CA VAL A 81 6.37 -5.26 19.25
C VAL A 81 5.90 -6.70 19.22
N LEU A 82 6.22 -7.41 18.14
CA LEU A 82 5.84 -8.80 17.95
C LEU A 82 7.08 -9.70 17.90
N PRO A 83 7.10 -10.84 18.63
CA PRO A 83 8.13 -11.85 18.46
C PRO A 83 8.21 -12.33 17.01
N LEU A 84 9.42 -12.56 16.50
CA LEU A 84 9.59 -13.01 15.11
C LEU A 84 8.92 -14.35 14.82
N GLN A 85 8.83 -15.23 15.82
CA GLN A 85 8.10 -16.49 15.68
C GLN A 85 6.62 -16.25 15.39
N THR A 86 5.99 -15.31 16.10
CA THR A 86 4.60 -14.90 15.87
C THR A 86 4.42 -14.35 14.46
N VAL A 87 5.30 -13.44 14.03
CA VAL A 87 5.25 -12.85 12.68
C VAL A 87 5.41 -13.94 11.60
N ARG A 88 6.28 -14.92 11.82
CA ARG A 88 6.51 -16.05 10.90
C ARG A 88 5.28 -16.95 10.76
N VAL A 89 4.57 -17.21 11.84
CA VAL A 89 3.31 -17.99 11.81
C VAL A 89 2.18 -17.21 11.14
N TRP A 90 2.17 -15.88 11.27
CA TRP A 90 1.11 -15.04 10.72
C TRP A 90 1.33 -14.63 9.27
N SER A 91 2.52 -14.84 8.74
CA SER A 91 2.89 -14.41 7.39
C SER A 91 2.99 -15.60 6.45
N ALA A 92 2.81 -15.33 5.15
CA ALA A 92 3.16 -16.30 4.14
C ALA A 92 4.68 -16.60 4.19
N PRO A 93 5.12 -17.80 3.79
CA PRO A 93 6.54 -18.11 3.66
C PRO A 93 7.24 -17.07 2.77
N ILE A 94 8.40 -16.56 3.20
CA ILE A 94 9.21 -15.59 2.45
C ILE A 94 8.46 -14.27 2.15
N ALA A 95 7.42 -13.93 2.93
CA ALA A 95 6.73 -12.66 2.76
C ALA A 95 7.71 -11.48 2.93
N ARG A 96 7.61 -10.51 2.01
CA ARG A 96 8.40 -9.27 2.04
C ARG A 96 7.65 -8.11 2.68
N THR A 97 6.34 -8.27 2.84
CA THR A 97 5.45 -7.27 3.43
C THR A 97 4.48 -7.94 4.40
N ILE A 98 3.95 -7.16 5.33
CA ILE A 98 2.79 -7.54 6.15
C ILE A 98 1.63 -6.59 5.85
N ALA A 99 0.41 -7.11 5.89
CA ALA A 99 -0.78 -6.30 5.82
C ALA A 99 -1.06 -5.68 7.18
N VAL A 100 -1.27 -4.38 7.22
CA VAL A 100 -1.67 -3.64 8.41
C VAL A 100 -2.99 -2.95 8.08
N SER A 101 -4.03 -3.25 8.83
CA SER A 101 -5.33 -2.58 8.68
C SER A 101 -5.73 -1.91 9.98
N VAL A 102 -6.27 -0.70 9.85
CA VAL A 102 -6.87 0.04 10.95
C VAL A 102 -8.35 0.15 10.63
N SER A 103 -9.20 -0.27 11.56
CA SER A 103 -10.65 -0.12 11.41
C SER A 103 -11.06 1.30 11.80
N ASP A 104 -10.59 2.27 11.01
CA ASP A 104 -10.92 3.68 11.16
C ASP A 104 -12.17 4.00 10.33
N ALA A 105 -13.07 4.82 10.87
CA ALA A 105 -14.31 5.19 10.19
C ALA A 105 -14.06 6.11 8.98
N ASP A 106 -13.03 6.96 9.05
CA ASP A 106 -12.71 7.94 8.01
C ASP A 106 -11.84 7.35 6.89
N ALA A 107 -11.06 6.31 7.18
CA ALA A 107 -10.17 5.68 6.21
C ALA A 107 -10.01 4.17 6.46
N PRO A 108 -11.06 3.36 6.21
CA PRO A 108 -10.93 1.91 6.25
C PRO A 108 -9.99 1.46 5.12
N GLY A 109 -8.81 0.98 5.50
CA GLY A 109 -7.79 0.61 4.54
C GLY A 109 -6.83 -0.44 5.07
N THR A 110 -6.47 -1.38 4.19
CA THR A 110 -5.33 -2.27 4.40
C THR A 110 -4.13 -1.68 3.71
N GLN A 111 -3.11 -1.34 4.48
CA GLN A 111 -1.82 -0.87 3.99
C GLN A 111 -0.80 -2.02 4.05
N GLN A 112 0.19 -1.99 3.17
CA GLN A 112 1.32 -2.92 3.21
C GLN A 112 2.51 -2.24 3.89
N ALA A 113 3.09 -2.94 4.88
CA ALA A 113 4.33 -2.52 5.53
C ALA A 113 5.47 -3.42 5.07
N ASP A 114 6.55 -2.84 4.56
CA ASP A 114 7.75 -3.58 4.18
C ASP A 114 8.39 -4.22 5.41
N LEU A 115 8.75 -5.49 5.30
CA LEU A 115 9.54 -6.20 6.31
C LEU A 115 11.03 -5.94 6.09
N PRO A 116 11.85 -5.93 7.15
CA PRO A 116 13.29 -5.85 7.01
C PRO A 116 13.82 -6.99 6.14
N ILE A 117 14.84 -6.69 5.33
CA ILE A 117 15.39 -7.65 4.38
C ILE A 117 15.83 -8.92 5.10
N GLY A 118 15.43 -10.08 4.58
CA GLY A 118 15.82 -11.39 5.12
C GLY A 118 15.04 -11.85 6.35
N LEU A 119 14.08 -11.06 6.88
CA LEU A 119 13.34 -11.41 8.11
C LEU A 119 12.68 -12.79 8.06
N LEU A 120 12.01 -13.07 6.94
CA LEU A 120 11.27 -14.30 6.70
C LEU A 120 11.93 -15.18 5.62
N GLY A 121 13.18 -14.87 5.27
CA GLY A 121 13.97 -15.72 4.38
C GLY A 121 14.22 -17.10 5.00
N HIS A 122 14.48 -18.10 4.15
CA HIS A 122 14.94 -19.40 4.62
C HIS A 122 16.32 -19.25 5.27
N VAL A 123 16.49 -19.88 6.43
CA VAL A 123 17.82 -20.37 6.82
C VAL A 123 18.04 -21.58 5.92
N THR A 124 18.65 -21.38 4.75
CA THR A 124 19.14 -22.52 3.98
C THR A 124 20.20 -23.19 4.85
N GLU A 125 19.87 -24.34 5.46
CA GLU A 125 20.89 -25.25 5.97
C GLU A 125 21.77 -25.65 4.78
N LEU A 126 22.89 -24.97 4.65
CA LEU A 126 23.93 -25.32 3.70
C LEU A 126 24.52 -26.64 4.16
N ALA A 127 24.00 -27.75 3.65
CA ALA A 127 24.64 -29.05 3.82
C ALA A 127 26.04 -28.97 3.18
N LEU A 128 27.08 -28.96 4.02
CA LEU A 128 28.48 -28.99 3.61
C LEU A 128 28.75 -30.32 2.90
N VAL A 129 28.79 -30.32 1.57
CA VAL A 129 29.26 -31.49 0.81
C VAL A 129 30.79 -31.45 0.79
N VAL A 130 31.42 -32.16 1.74
CA VAL A 130 32.84 -32.52 1.61
C VAL A 130 32.96 -33.59 0.54
N ARG A 131 33.41 -33.23 -0.66
CA ARG A 131 33.88 -34.23 -1.63
C ARG A 131 35.35 -34.51 -1.31
N GLY A 132 35.58 -35.53 -0.49
CA GLY A 132 36.92 -36.07 -0.24
C GLY A 132 37.55 -36.56 -1.55
N ARG A 133 38.87 -36.35 -1.67
CA ARG A 133 39.69 -36.86 -2.76
C ARG A 133 40.82 -37.68 -2.17
#